data_AF-A0A257LYN2-F1
#
_entry.id   AF-A0A257LYN2-F1
#
_cell.length_a   1.000
_cell.length_b   1.000
_cell.length_c   1.000
_cell.angle_alpha   90.00
_cell.angle_beta   90.00
_cell.angle_gamma   90.00
#
_symmetry.space_group_name_H-M   'P 1'
#
loop_
_entity.id
_entity.type
_entity.pdbx_description
1 polymer ?
#
loop_
_entity_poly.entity_id
_entity_poly.type
_entity_poly.pdbx_seq_one_letter_code
_entity_poly.pdbx_strand_id
1 'polypeptide(L)'
;MVTVPVSGQSFTEALRVTVATATPEKPWNVQVGAKLSGAIKSNDRILIRYMARSVGEGKGQAVATLQLGKPSYAMIGMTETAKFGAAWEQVNLAFIAKLDAPAGQGEIALFLGDQ
;
A
#
# COMPACT_ATOMS: atom_id res chain seq x y z
N MET A 1 -3.67 -8.55 -11.96
CA MET A 1 -3.23 -7.13 -11.99
C MET A 1 -2.58 -6.88 -13.33
N VAL A 2 -2.73 -5.69 -13.90
CA VAL A 2 -2.18 -5.34 -15.22
C VAL A 2 -1.62 -3.92 -15.16
N THR A 3 -0.45 -3.71 -15.75
CA THR A 3 0.09 -2.36 -15.96
C THR A 3 -0.69 -1.67 -17.08
N VAL A 4 -1.12 -0.43 -16.85
CA VAL A 4 -1.87 0.38 -17.82
C VAL A 4 -1.14 1.71 -18.07
N PRO A 5 -1.19 2.23 -19.30
CA PRO A 5 -0.60 3.54 -19.61
C PRO A 5 -1.37 4.68 -18.93
N VAL A 6 -0.65 5.74 -18.59
CA VAL A 6 -1.18 6.95 -17.96
C VAL A 6 -0.67 8.17 -18.72
N SER A 7 -1.58 9.11 -19.00
CA SER A 7 -1.28 10.39 -19.65
C SER A 7 -1.64 11.55 -18.73
N GLY A 8 -0.97 12.70 -18.94
CA GLY A 8 -1.24 13.93 -18.18
C GLY A 8 -0.83 13.90 -16.71
N GLN A 9 0.01 12.94 -16.30
CA GLN A 9 0.59 12.84 -14.97
C GLN A 9 2.13 12.83 -15.07
N SER A 10 2.83 12.99 -13.94
CA SER A 10 4.29 12.88 -13.88
C SER A 10 4.81 11.44 -14.04
N PHE A 11 3.91 10.46 -14.12
CA PHE A 11 4.20 9.04 -14.33
C PHE A 11 3.45 8.54 -15.57
N THR A 12 4.03 7.57 -16.26
CA THR A 12 3.56 7.08 -17.57
C THR A 12 2.76 5.78 -17.48
N GLU A 13 2.82 5.09 -16.33
CA GLU A 13 2.19 3.78 -16.13
C GLU A 13 1.67 3.63 -14.71
N ALA A 14 0.63 2.82 -14.54
CA ALA A 14 0.09 2.46 -13.23
C ALA A 14 -0.35 0.99 -13.19
N LEU A 15 -0.35 0.42 -11.99
CA LEU A 15 -0.89 -0.92 -11.76
C LEU A 15 -2.40 -0.85 -11.57
N ARG A 16 -3.17 -1.48 -12.48
CA ARG A 16 -4.60 -1.69 -12.32
C ARG A 16 -4.85 -2.97 -11.53
N VAL A 17 -5.55 -2.81 -10.41
CA VAL A 17 -6.02 -3.91 -9.58
C VAL A 17 -7.54 -3.94 -9.63
N THR A 18 -8.11 -5.11 -9.92
CA THR A 18 -9.55 -5.34 -9.84
C THR A 18 -9.85 -5.98 -8.50
N VAL A 19 -10.61 -5.28 -7.65
CA VAL A 19 -11.11 -5.81 -6.38
C VAL A 19 -12.50 -6.38 -6.67
N ALA A 20 -12.61 -7.71 -6.76
CA ALA A 20 -13.87 -8.37 -7.14
C ALA A 20 -14.95 -8.29 -6.05
N THR A 21 -14.53 -8.30 -4.78
CA THR A 21 -15.40 -8.16 -3.62
C THR A 21 -14.80 -7.12 -2.68
N ALA A 22 -15.57 -6.08 -2.34
CA ALA A 22 -15.10 -5.00 -1.48
C ALA A 22 -14.59 -5.54 -0.13
N THR A 23 -15.28 -6.50 0.47
CA THR A 23 -14.83 -7.25 1.66
C THR A 23 -14.27 -8.61 1.24
N PRO A 24 -12.97 -8.75 0.93
CA PRO A 24 -12.37 -10.06 0.73
C PRO A 24 -12.41 -10.87 2.03
N GLU A 25 -12.39 -12.20 1.94
CA GLU A 25 -12.34 -13.09 3.13
C GLU A 25 -11.21 -12.70 4.09
N LYS A 26 -10.08 -12.27 3.53
CA LYS A 26 -8.95 -11.71 4.26
C LYS A 26 -8.47 -10.44 3.56
N PRO A 27 -8.11 -9.38 4.29
CA PRO A 27 -7.72 -8.11 3.68
C PRO A 27 -6.47 -8.18 2.80
N TRP A 28 -5.56 -9.13 3.07
CA TRP A 28 -4.37 -9.39 2.26
C TRP A 28 -4.64 -10.20 0.99
N ASN A 29 -5.88 -10.64 0.73
CA ASN A 29 -6.21 -11.37 -0.50
C ASN A 29 -6.07 -10.50 -1.75
N VAL A 30 -6.24 -9.17 -1.61
CA VAL A 30 -6.03 -8.21 -2.69
C VAL A 30 -5.05 -7.16 -2.22
N GLN A 31 -3.78 -7.38 -2.53
CA GLN A 31 -2.69 -6.54 -2.08
C GLN A 31 -1.67 -6.23 -3.16
N VAL A 32 -1.05 -5.06 -3.07
CA VAL A 32 0.14 -4.70 -3.87
C VAL A 32 1.33 -4.61 -2.93
N GLY A 33 2.36 -5.42 -3.20
CA GLY A 33 3.54 -5.50 -2.36
C GLY A 33 4.76 -4.85 -3.00
N ALA A 34 5.67 -4.32 -2.17
CA ALA A 34 7.02 -3.94 -2.57
C ALA A 34 8.03 -4.26 -1.47
N LYS A 35 9.24 -4.66 -1.86
CA LYS A 35 10.34 -4.87 -0.91
C LYS A 35 10.99 -3.54 -0.54
N LEU A 36 11.40 -3.41 0.72
CA LEU A 36 12.26 -2.32 1.16
C LEU A 36 13.71 -2.66 0.88
N SER A 37 14.46 -1.70 0.34
CA SER A 37 15.91 -1.80 0.19
C SER A 37 16.65 -1.31 1.44
N GLY A 38 16.12 -0.31 2.13
CA GLY A 38 16.71 0.30 3.33
C GLY A 38 16.37 -0.44 4.63
N ALA A 39 17.17 -0.18 5.66
CA ALA A 39 16.85 -0.57 7.02
C ALA A 39 15.85 0.41 7.64
N ILE A 40 15.06 -0.06 8.61
CA ILE A 40 14.14 0.74 9.44
C ILE A 40 14.48 0.47 10.89
N LYS A 41 14.42 1.52 11.71
CA LYS A 41 14.56 1.45 13.15
C LYS A 41 13.23 1.70 13.85
N SER A 42 13.05 1.05 14.98
CA SER A 42 11.96 1.36 15.89
C SER A 42 12.00 2.85 16.24
N ASN A 43 10.83 3.48 16.25
CA ASN A 43 10.58 4.92 16.37
C ASN A 43 10.89 5.77 15.13
N ASP A 44 11.33 5.19 14.01
CA ASP A 44 11.39 5.93 12.75
C ASP A 44 9.98 6.41 12.35
N ARG A 45 9.91 7.65 11.85
CA ARG A 45 8.70 8.19 11.23
C ARG A 45 8.70 7.81 9.75
N ILE A 46 7.81 6.90 9.39
CA ILE A 46 7.69 6.42 8.02
C ILE A 46 6.60 7.20 7.31
N LEU A 47 6.91 7.72 6.12
CA LEU A 47 5.93 8.29 5.19
C LEU A 47 5.77 7.34 4.00
N ILE A 48 4.54 6.91 3.78
CA ILE A 48 4.13 6.18 2.57
C ILE A 48 3.44 7.17 1.65
N ARG A 49 3.95 7.24 0.41
CA ARG A 49 3.39 8.08 -0.64
C ARG A 49 3.10 7.25 -1.88
N TYR A 50 1.91 7.41 -2.45
CA TYR A 50 1.55 6.82 -3.72
C TYR A 50 0.50 7.67 -4.45
N MET A 51 0.39 7.49 -5.76
CA MET A 51 -0.69 8.04 -6.58
C MET A 51 -1.76 6.96 -6.78
N ALA A 52 -3.02 7.28 -6.54
CA ALA A 52 -4.13 6.35 -6.73
C ALA A 52 -5.37 7.04 -7.30
N ARG A 53 -6.20 6.25 -7.98
CA ARG A 53 -7.56 6.61 -8.37
C ARG A 53 -8.44 5.37 -8.41
N SER A 54 -9.73 5.55 -8.18
CA SER A 54 -10.77 4.57 -8.44
C SER A 54 -11.20 4.63 -9.91
N VAL A 55 -11.42 3.48 -10.53
CA VAL A 55 -11.97 3.37 -11.89
C VAL A 55 -13.37 2.75 -11.92
N GLY A 56 -13.88 2.31 -10.76
CA GLY A 56 -15.20 1.72 -10.61
C GLY A 56 -16.20 2.69 -9.98
N GLU A 57 -17.41 2.20 -9.72
CA GLU A 57 -18.40 2.95 -8.96
C GLU A 57 -17.96 3.04 -7.50
N GLY A 58 -17.90 4.26 -6.97
CA GLY A 58 -17.50 4.52 -5.58
C GLY A 58 -16.03 4.88 -5.38
N LYS A 59 -15.67 5.05 -4.10
CA LYS A 59 -14.31 5.40 -3.69
C LYS A 59 -13.46 4.14 -3.61
N GLY A 60 -12.23 4.25 -4.12
CA GLY A 60 -11.20 3.27 -3.82
C GLY A 60 -10.66 3.51 -2.42
N GLN A 61 -10.02 2.49 -1.87
CA GLN A 61 -9.39 2.59 -0.56
C GLN A 61 -8.15 1.74 -0.46
N ALA A 62 -7.30 2.08 0.50
CA ALA A 62 -6.15 1.27 0.85
C ALA A 62 -5.75 1.43 2.31
N VAL A 63 -5.22 0.35 2.88
CA VAL A 63 -4.46 0.35 4.13
C VAL A 63 -3.06 -0.14 3.79
N ALA A 64 -2.03 0.61 4.17
CA ALA A 64 -0.66 0.18 3.97
C ALA A 64 -0.11 -0.43 5.25
N THR A 65 0.42 -1.65 5.14
CA THR A 65 1.13 -2.34 6.21
C THR A 65 2.61 -2.44 5.86
N LEU A 66 3.44 -2.27 6.89
CA LEU A 66 4.85 -2.56 6.82
C LEU A 66 5.15 -3.73 7.75
N GLN A 67 5.82 -4.75 7.22
CA GLN A 67 6.12 -5.98 7.95
C GLN A 67 7.50 -6.52 7.58
N LEU A 68 8.03 -7.40 8.42
CA LEU A 68 9.15 -8.24 8.03
C LEU A 68 8.72 -9.25 6.97
N GLY A 69 9.65 -9.67 6.11
CA GLY A 69 9.42 -10.76 5.18
C GLY A 69 9.24 -12.12 5.88
N LYS A 70 9.10 -13.16 5.05
CA LYS A 70 9.03 -14.56 5.52
C LYS A 70 10.20 -14.91 6.46
N PRO A 71 9.98 -15.75 7.48
CA PRO A 71 8.70 -16.41 7.81
C PRO A 71 7.82 -15.64 8.79
N SER A 72 8.32 -14.56 9.42
CA SER A 72 7.68 -13.98 10.59
C SER A 72 6.44 -13.14 10.28
N TYR A 73 6.47 -12.37 9.19
CA TYR A 73 5.47 -11.32 8.91
C TYR A 73 5.19 -10.39 10.11
N ALA A 74 6.19 -10.21 10.98
CA ALA A 74 6.03 -9.38 12.16
C ALA A 74 5.71 -7.94 11.72
N MET A 75 4.60 -7.41 12.22
CA MET A 75 4.11 -6.10 11.82
C MET A 75 4.99 -5.00 12.42
N ILE A 76 5.61 -4.21 11.56
CA ILE A 76 6.42 -3.04 11.92
C ILE A 76 5.48 -1.83 12.12
N GLY A 77 4.46 -1.70 11.27
CA GLY A 77 3.43 -0.68 11.43
C GLY A 77 2.35 -0.75 10.35
N MET A 78 1.32 0.08 10.52
CA MET A 78 0.17 0.13 9.63
C MET A 78 -0.38 1.56 9.63
N THR A 79 -0.90 1.99 8.47
CA THR A 79 -1.56 3.29 8.32
C THR A 79 -3.04 3.22 8.69
N GLU A 80 -3.67 4.38 8.82
CA GLU A 80 -5.13 4.47 8.69
C GLU A 80 -5.57 4.12 7.25
N THR A 81 -6.88 3.90 7.07
CA THR A 81 -7.48 3.68 5.75
C THR A 81 -7.54 4.98 4.96
N ALA A 82 -6.82 5.05 3.84
CA ALA A 82 -7.03 6.11 2.85
C ALA A 82 -8.21 5.78 1.93
N LYS A 83 -8.92 6.83 1.49
CA LYS A 83 -9.96 6.76 0.46
C LYS A 83 -9.63 7.74 -0.66
N PHE A 84 -9.84 7.34 -1.91
CA PHE A 84 -9.55 8.15 -3.10
C PHE A 84 -10.65 7.99 -4.15
N GLY A 85 -10.93 9.07 -4.89
CA GLY A 85 -11.98 9.18 -5.88
C GLY A 85 -11.53 8.81 -7.30
N ALA A 86 -12.27 9.30 -8.30
CA ALA A 86 -12.04 8.99 -9.71
C ALA A 86 -10.84 9.73 -10.33
N ALA A 87 -10.42 10.85 -9.70
CA ALA A 87 -9.25 11.60 -10.10
C ALA A 87 -7.97 10.96 -9.53
N TRP A 88 -6.83 11.20 -10.18
CA TRP A 88 -5.53 10.86 -9.60
C TRP A 88 -5.26 11.73 -8.38
N GLU A 89 -5.07 11.08 -7.24
CA GLU A 89 -4.81 11.72 -5.96
C GLU A 89 -3.48 11.23 -5.39
N GLN A 90 -2.68 12.15 -4.86
CA GLN A 90 -1.50 11.80 -4.08
C GLN A 90 -1.93 11.48 -2.66
N VAL A 91 -1.78 10.23 -2.25
CA VAL A 91 -2.02 9.79 -0.88
C VAL A 91 -0.70 9.85 -0.11
N ASN A 92 -0.74 10.47 1.07
CA ASN A 92 0.37 10.56 2.01
C ASN A 92 -0.12 10.05 3.37
N LEU A 93 0.43 8.93 3.82
CA LEU A 93 0.09 8.33 5.11
C LEU A 93 1.37 8.13 5.91
N ALA A 94 1.33 8.43 7.20
CA ALA A 94 2.49 8.29 8.07
C ALA A 94 2.17 7.40 9.27
N PHE A 95 3.19 6.71 9.77
CA PHE A 95 3.14 5.97 11.02
C PHE A 95 4.54 5.93 11.66
N ILE A 96 4.58 5.53 12.93
CA ILE A 96 5.83 5.30 13.65
C ILE A 96 6.13 3.80 13.66
N ALA A 97 7.32 3.42 13.22
CA ALA A 97 7.76 2.02 13.21
C ALA A 97 7.86 1.49 14.65
N LYS A 98 7.26 0.33 14.91
CA LYS A 98 7.30 -0.32 16.23
C LYS A 98 8.49 -1.26 16.40
N LEU A 99 9.03 -1.76 15.29
CA LEU A 99 10.10 -2.74 15.25
C LEU A 99 11.21 -2.30 14.30
N ASP A 100 12.39 -2.86 14.49
CA ASP A 100 13.50 -2.77 13.54
C ASP A 100 13.25 -3.69 12.33
N ALA A 101 13.69 -3.26 11.16
CA ALA A 101 13.87 -4.10 9.97
C ALA A 101 15.28 -3.90 9.41
N PRO A 102 16.11 -4.95 9.31
CA PRO A 102 17.36 -4.87 8.57
C PRO A 102 17.10 -4.54 7.09
N ALA A 103 18.11 -3.98 6.42
CA ALA A 103 18.03 -3.69 4.98
C ALA A 103 17.64 -4.96 4.19
N GLY A 104 16.69 -4.82 3.27
CA GLY A 104 16.20 -5.94 2.45
C GLY A 104 15.23 -6.90 3.14
N GLN A 105 14.98 -6.76 4.45
CA GLN A 105 14.13 -7.66 5.22
C GLN A 105 12.70 -7.14 5.42
N GLY A 106 12.44 -5.86 5.11
CA GLY A 106 11.11 -5.27 5.18
C GLY A 106 10.35 -5.37 3.86
N GLU A 107 9.03 -5.47 3.95
CA GLU A 107 8.12 -5.34 2.82
C GLU A 107 6.91 -4.48 3.19
N ILE A 108 6.48 -3.65 2.25
CA ILE A 108 5.22 -2.91 2.33
C ILE A 108 4.16 -3.69 1.55
N ALA A 109 2.95 -3.77 2.10
CA ALA A 109 1.78 -4.26 1.41
C ALA A 109 0.64 -3.24 1.50
N LEU A 110 0.11 -2.83 0.35
CA LEU A 110 -1.12 -2.05 0.25
C LEU A 110 -2.29 -3.01 0.13
N PHE A 111 -3.07 -3.15 1.18
CA PHE A 111 -4.33 -3.89 1.19
C PHE A 111 -5.42 -3.03 0.56
N LEU A 112 -6.13 -3.57 -0.44
CA LEU A 112 -7.08 -2.82 -1.27
C LEU A 112 -8.55 -3.25 -1.05
N GLY A 113 -8.79 -4.24 -0.19
CA GLY A 113 -10.13 -4.59 0.30
C GLY A 113 -10.51 -3.84 1.57
N ASP A 114 -11.80 -3.88 1.92
CA ASP A 114 -12.32 -3.55 3.25
C ASP A 114 -11.69 -4.46 4.29
N GLN A 115 -11.41 -3.87 5.46
CA GLN A 115 -11.05 -4.55 6.70
C GLN A 115 -12.30 -4.76 7.53
#